data_AF-A0A932HF87-F1
#
_entry.id   AF-A0A932HF87-F1
#
_cell.length_a   1.000
_cell.length_b   1.000
_cell.length_c   1.000
_cell.angle_alpha   90.00
_cell.angle_beta   90.00
_cell.angle_gamma   90.00
#
_symmetry.space_group_name_H-M   'P 1'
#
loop_
_entity.id
_entity.type
_entity.pdbx_description
1 polymer ?
#
loop_
_entity_poly.entity_id
_entity_poly.type
_entity_poly.pdbx_seq_one_letter_code
_entity_poly.pdbx_strand_id
1 'polypeptide(L)' 'MTLEPGDLIATGTCAGVGIGFDPPRFLRKGDVVSITIEPIGTLENPVA' A
#
# COMPACT_ATOMS: atom_id res chain seq x y z
N MET A 1 19.06 18.32 5.47
CA MET A 1 18.97 16.87 5.64
C MET A 1 19.56 16.25 4.37
N THR A 2 20.43 15.26 4.50
CA THR A 2 21.09 14.58 3.36
C THR A 2 20.55 13.15 3.27
N LEU A 3 20.33 12.66 2.05
CA LEU A 3 19.96 11.26 1.80
C LEU A 3 21.21 10.41 1.63
N GLU A 4 21.15 9.19 2.12
CA GLU A 4 22.23 8.21 2.05
C GLU A 4 21.94 7.12 1.00
N PRO A 5 22.97 6.51 0.38
CA PRO A 5 22.77 5.41 -0.54
C PRO A 5 22.02 4.25 0.11
N GLY A 6 20.89 3.85 -0.51
CA GLY A 6 20.00 2.81 0.02
C GLY A 6 18.75 3.34 0.72
N ASP A 7 18.63 4.66 0.91
CA ASP A 7 17.40 5.25 1.44
C ASP A 7 16.20 4.97 0.52
N LEU A 8 15.06 4.63 1.15
CA LEU A 8 13.79 4.35 0.49
C LEU A 8 12.77 5.43 0.83
N ILE A 9 12.21 6.07 -0.21
CA ILE A 9 11.14 7.07 -0.07
C ILE A 9 9.83 6.46 -0.56
N ALA A 10 8.87 6.28 0.35
CA ALA A 10 7.50 5.97 -0.02
C ALA A 10 6.78 7.25 -0.47
N THR A 11 6.50 7.36 -1.77
CA THR A 11 6.04 8.59 -2.42
C THR A 11 4.57 8.94 -2.18
N GLY A 12 3.85 8.15 -1.38
CA GLY A 12 2.43 8.34 -1.07
C GLY A 12 1.52 7.36 -1.81
N THR A 13 0.21 7.50 -1.58
CA THR A 13 -0.82 6.66 -2.19
C THR A 13 -1.91 7.52 -2.82
N CYS A 14 -2.60 6.96 -3.81
CA CYS A 14 -3.74 7.60 -4.46
C CYS A 14 -5.00 7.58 -3.58
N ALA A 15 -6.09 8.18 -4.07
CA ALA A 15 -7.41 8.02 -3.46
C ALA A 15 -7.84 6.54 -3.43
N GLY A 16 -8.71 6.19 -2.47
CA GLY A 16 -9.21 4.83 -2.31
C GLY A 16 -8.70 4.10 -1.06
N VAL A 17 -8.01 4.79 -0.16
CA VAL A 17 -7.68 4.24 1.16
C VAL A 17 -8.96 3.94 1.96
N GLY A 18 -8.95 2.84 2.69
CA GLY A 18 -10.12 2.28 3.38
C GLY A 18 -10.88 3.25 4.29
N ILE A 19 -10.16 4.18 4.93
CA ILE A 19 -10.75 5.20 5.82
C ILE A 19 -11.61 6.24 5.08
N GLY A 20 -11.40 6.42 3.77
CA GLY A 20 -12.14 7.40 2.96
C GLY A 20 -13.50 6.91 2.46
N PHE A 21 -13.88 5.67 2.74
CA PHE A 21 -15.21 5.14 2.41
C PHE A 21 -16.24 5.52 3.48
N ASP A 22 -17.53 5.53 3.11
CA ASP A 22 -18.66 5.68 4.03
C ASP A 22 -19.63 4.48 3.89
N PRO A 23 -19.65 3.53 4.84
CA PRO A 23 -18.82 3.48 6.05
C PRO A 23 -17.33 3.12 5.74
N PRO A 24 -16.38 3.50 6.61
CA PRO A 24 -14.97 3.12 6.46
C PRO A 24 -14.77 1.60 6.36
N ARG A 25 -13.83 1.18 5.51
CA ARG A 25 -13.49 -0.23 5.28
C ARG A 25 -12.07 -0.49 5.75
N PHE A 26 -11.91 -1.34 6.77
CA PHE A 26 -10.61 -1.73 7.30
C PHE A 26 -10.31 -3.19 6.98
N LEU A 27 -9.01 -3.53 6.96
CA LEU A 27 -8.53 -4.89 6.74
C LEU A 27 -9.03 -5.85 7.83
N ARG A 28 -9.29 -7.09 7.43
CA ARG A 28 -9.72 -8.19 8.29
C ARG A 28 -8.85 -9.41 8.04
N LYS A 29 -8.78 -10.30 9.03
CA LYS A 29 -8.11 -11.60 8.89
C LYS A 29 -8.68 -12.36 7.69
N GLY A 30 -7.80 -12.82 6.80
CA GLY A 30 -8.13 -13.50 5.55
C GLY A 30 -8.13 -12.61 4.31
N ASP A 31 -8.07 -11.28 4.45
CA ASP A 31 -7.95 -10.38 3.30
C ASP A 31 -6.57 -10.53 2.63
N VAL A 32 -6.48 -10.23 1.33
CA VAL A 32 -5.22 -10.12 0.59
C VAL A 32 -5.12 -8.72 -0.02
N VAL A 33 -4.04 -8.01 0.29
CA VAL A 33 -3.72 -6.72 -0.31
C VAL A 33 -2.78 -6.95 -1.49
N SER A 34 -3.20 -6.54 -2.68
CA SER A 34 -2.41 -6.64 -3.92
C SER A 34 -2.17 -5.24 -4.48
N ILE A 35 -0.90 -4.90 -4.72
CA ILE A 35 -0.48 -3.59 -5.22
C ILE A 35 0.36 -3.81 -6.47
N THR A 36 -0.05 -3.19 -7.58
CA THR A 36 0.66 -3.28 -8.86
C THR A 36 1.14 -1.91 -9.30
N ILE A 37 2.40 -1.84 -9.73
CA ILE A 37 2.93 -0.70 -10.47
C ILE A 37 3.57 -1.24 -11.74
N GLU A 38 3.07 -0.85 -12.89
CA GLU A 38 3.68 -1.20 -14.16
C GLU A 38 4.87 -0.27 -14.48
N PRO A 39 5.98 -0.79 -15.01
CA PRO A 39 6.27 -2.18 -15.34
C PRO A 39 6.95 -2.99 -14.21
N ILE A 40 6.97 -2.47 -12.98
CA ILE A 40 7.75 -3.04 -11.85
C ILE A 40 7.23 -4.43 -11.44
N GLY A 41 5.92 -4.57 -11.24
CA GLY A 41 5.28 -5.83 -10.84
C GLY A 41 4.19 -5.68 -9.79
N THR A 42 3.77 -6.81 -9.23
CA THR A 42 2.73 -6.91 -8.19
C THR A 42 3.32 -7.42 -6.88
N LEU A 43 2.99 -6.75 -5.77
CA LEU A 43 3.26 -7.21 -4.42
C LEU A 43 1.94 -7.63 -3.76
N GLU A 44 1.88 -8.87 -3.28
CA GLU A 44 0.71 -9.42 -2.57
C GLU A 44 1.04 -9.78 -1.13
N ASN A 45 0.18 -9.33 -0.20
CA ASN A 45 0.34 -9.55 1.22
C ASN A 45 -0.99 -10.02 1.85
N PRO A 46 -1.07 -11.27 2.36
CA PRO A 46 -2.23 -11.73 3.11
C PRO A 46 -2.25 -11.14 4.54
N VAL A 47 -3.44 -10.85 5.04
CA VAL A 47 -3.69 -10.42 6.42
C VAL A 47 -3.99 -11.65 7.26
N ALA A 48 -3.04 -12.06 8.12
CA ALA A 48 -3.12 -13.29 8.92
C ALA A 48 -3.66 -13.09 10.35
#